data_AF-A0A226DL02-F1
#
_entry.id   AF-A0A226DL02-F1
#
_cell.length_a   1.000
_cell.length_b   1.000
_cell.length_c   1.000
_cell.angle_alpha   90.00
_cell.angle_beta   90.00
_cell.angle_gamma   90.00
#
_symmetry.space_group_name_H-M   'P 1'
#
loop_
_entity.id
_entity.type
_entity.pdbx_description
1 polymer ?
#
loop_
_entity_poly.entity_id
_entity_poly.type
_entity_poly.pdbx_seq_one_letter_code
_entity_poly.pdbx_strand_id
1 'polypeptide(L)'
;MAPRNLPASLLTHDNVEARLLSPIKESTGQDGNPEGCTVPSDIPWFDATLAERGRRFVESNFFVVLMLNFVNTFMGLANKPIAVLSFEVFTKGGRGCVGPRYVSTVKSMMSWFLSEKYDEDSDIFREVERVRKLHRLYARPATLPEVPHPGLELGEGYEEFARVVRKDLDKIDTSLCPTSLKGCGPPLLFTQFELAFVVYASVYSLFLFLEKLGLSGDSETDGISGYIHLWAVAGRMLGLKDEFNVALNPDREFYLKIMQHLGFGTFTVA
;
A
#
# COMPACT_ATOMS: atom_id res chain seq x y z
N MET A 1 -16.48 -10.06 -15.25
CA MET A 1 -15.63 -11.00 -16.02
C MET A 1 -15.37 -12.20 -15.13
N ALA A 2 -15.57 -13.44 -15.58
CA ALA A 2 -15.34 -14.62 -14.74
C ALA A 2 -13.90 -14.60 -14.21
N PRO A 3 -13.65 -14.99 -12.94
CA PRO A 3 -12.29 -15.11 -12.43
C PRO A 3 -11.53 -16.04 -13.39
N ARG A 4 -10.35 -15.62 -13.85
CA ARG A 4 -9.46 -16.54 -14.55
C ARG A 4 -9.10 -17.62 -13.55
N ASN A 5 -9.77 -18.77 -13.63
CA ASN A 5 -9.40 -19.96 -12.90
C ASN A 5 -7.96 -20.31 -13.29
N LEU A 6 -7.02 -19.91 -12.44
CA LEU A 6 -5.63 -20.28 -12.56
C LEU A 6 -5.55 -21.82 -12.44
N PRO A 7 -4.73 -22.48 -13.27
CA PRO A 7 -4.60 -23.94 -13.22
C PRO A 7 -4.18 -24.39 -11.81
N ALA A 8 -4.80 -25.46 -11.31
CA ALA A 8 -4.60 -26.00 -9.96
C ALA A 8 -3.13 -26.29 -9.61
N SER A 9 -2.26 -26.43 -10.62
CA SER A 9 -0.81 -26.58 -10.46
C SER A 9 -0.09 -25.34 -9.90
N LEU A 10 -0.73 -24.16 -9.90
CA LEU A 10 -0.20 -22.91 -9.34
C LEU A 10 -0.56 -22.69 -7.85
N LEU A 11 -1.29 -23.63 -7.24
CA LEU A 11 -1.79 -23.56 -5.87
C LEU A 11 -0.97 -24.39 -4.86
N THR A 12 0.26 -24.81 -5.21
CA THR A 12 1.17 -25.50 -4.27
C THR A 12 2.03 -24.50 -3.49
N HIS A 13 2.45 -24.90 -2.28
CA HIS A 13 3.17 -24.04 -1.32
C HIS A 13 4.47 -23.42 -1.88
N ASP A 14 5.18 -24.15 -2.76
CA ASP A 14 6.39 -23.68 -3.46
C ASP A 14 6.10 -22.65 -4.56
N ASN A 15 4.87 -22.64 -5.08
CA ASN A 15 4.47 -21.77 -6.19
C ASN A 15 4.02 -20.38 -5.71
N VAL A 16 3.54 -20.24 -4.47
CA VAL A 16 3.14 -18.94 -3.91
C VAL A 16 4.34 -17.99 -3.75
N GLU A 17 5.51 -18.51 -3.36
CA GLU A 17 6.73 -17.71 -3.31
C GLU A 17 7.21 -17.29 -4.70
N ALA A 18 7.16 -18.18 -5.68
CA ALA A 18 7.46 -17.82 -7.07
C ALA A 18 6.46 -16.77 -7.62
N ARG A 19 5.17 -16.90 -7.28
CA ARG A 19 4.09 -15.94 -7.58
C ARG A 19 4.31 -14.58 -6.91
N LEU A 20 4.94 -14.53 -5.74
CA LEU A 20 5.29 -13.29 -5.03
C LEU A 20 6.54 -12.64 -5.64
N LEU A 21 7.61 -13.42 -5.83
CA LEU A 21 8.95 -12.88 -6.08
C LEU A 21 9.12 -12.23 -7.45
N SER A 22 8.55 -12.78 -8.53
CA SER A 22 8.67 -12.17 -9.87
C SER A 22 7.95 -10.82 -9.95
N PRO A 23 6.65 -10.73 -9.60
CA PRO A 23 5.92 -9.46 -9.67
C PRO A 23 6.46 -8.42 -8.69
N ILE A 24 6.94 -8.82 -7.50
CA ILE A 24 7.60 -7.89 -6.57
C ILE A 24 8.87 -7.31 -7.20
N LYS A 25 9.74 -8.15 -7.78
CA LYS A 25 10.96 -7.66 -8.44
C LYS A 25 10.63 -6.71 -9.59
N GLU A 26 9.70 -7.09 -10.45
CA GLU A 26 9.29 -6.27 -11.59
C GLU A 26 8.64 -4.95 -11.18
N SER A 27 7.79 -4.95 -10.16
CA SER A 27 7.04 -3.77 -9.71
C SER A 27 7.92 -2.75 -8.97
N THR A 28 9.00 -3.18 -8.33
CA THR A 28 9.94 -2.25 -7.64
C THR A 28 10.76 -1.38 -8.60
N GLY A 29 10.88 -1.76 -9.87
CA GLY A 29 11.60 -0.99 -10.90
C GLY A 29 10.71 -0.14 -11.81
N GLN A 30 9.39 -0.18 -11.62
CA GLN A 30 8.43 0.47 -12.50
C GLN A 30 7.78 1.67 -11.82
N ASP A 31 7.65 2.77 -12.56
CA ASP A 31 6.95 3.96 -12.10
C ASP A 31 5.47 3.67 -11.83
N GLY A 32 5.02 3.97 -10.61
CA GLY A 32 3.64 3.86 -10.17
C GLY A 32 2.78 5.08 -10.54
N ASN A 33 3.38 6.19 -10.95
CA ASN A 33 2.68 7.45 -11.13
C ASN A 33 2.90 8.04 -12.54
N PRO A 34 2.50 7.33 -13.61
CA PRO A 34 2.62 7.83 -14.98
C PRO A 34 1.82 9.13 -15.20
N GLU A 35 1.97 9.79 -16.35
CA GLU A 35 1.18 11.00 -16.63
C GLU A 35 -0.32 10.70 -16.83
N GLY A 36 -1.17 11.70 -16.56
CA GLY A 36 -2.64 11.60 -16.67
C GLY A 36 -3.29 10.99 -15.43
N CYS A 37 -4.62 11.10 -15.29
CA CYS A 37 -5.41 10.39 -14.26
C CYS A 37 -6.50 9.64 -15.01
N THR A 38 -6.74 8.37 -14.68
CA THR A 38 -7.80 7.60 -15.34
C THR A 38 -9.14 7.95 -14.71
N VAL A 39 -10.14 8.25 -15.53
CA VAL A 39 -11.51 8.44 -15.05
C VAL A 39 -12.09 7.07 -14.68
N PRO A 40 -12.77 6.90 -13.53
CA PRO A 40 -13.30 5.59 -13.15
C PRO A 40 -14.20 4.95 -14.22
N SER A 41 -15.05 5.76 -14.88
CA SER A 41 -15.94 5.30 -15.95
C SER A 41 -15.22 4.71 -17.17
N ASP A 42 -13.96 5.07 -17.40
CA ASP A 42 -13.16 4.59 -18.53
C ASP A 42 -12.42 3.28 -18.23
N ILE A 43 -12.44 2.83 -16.97
CA ILE A 43 -11.80 1.58 -16.55
C ILE A 43 -12.67 0.40 -17.06
N PRO A 44 -12.14 -0.50 -17.91
CA PRO A 44 -12.97 -1.52 -18.57
C PRO A 44 -13.70 -2.50 -17.64
N TRP A 45 -13.16 -2.70 -16.44
CA TRP A 45 -13.72 -3.59 -15.42
C TRP A 45 -14.45 -2.84 -14.29
N PHE A 46 -14.63 -1.52 -14.42
CA PHE A 46 -15.38 -0.74 -13.45
C PHE A 46 -16.84 -1.20 -13.39
N ASP A 47 -17.34 -1.39 -12.17
CA ASP A 47 -18.72 -1.79 -11.90
C ASP A 47 -19.34 -0.78 -10.94
N ALA A 48 -20.18 0.10 -11.49
CA ALA A 48 -20.86 1.13 -10.72
C ALA A 48 -21.81 0.55 -9.64
N THR A 49 -22.38 -0.63 -9.87
CA THR A 49 -23.26 -1.29 -8.89
C THR A 49 -22.44 -1.80 -7.71
N LEU A 50 -21.27 -2.38 -8.00
CA LEU A 50 -20.34 -2.84 -6.97
C LEU A 50 -19.73 -1.68 -6.19
N ALA A 51 -19.38 -0.58 -6.89
CA ALA A 51 -18.90 0.65 -6.27
C ALA A 51 -19.95 1.25 -5.32
N GLU A 52 -21.23 1.30 -5.72
CA GLU A 52 -22.33 1.78 -4.87
C GLU A 52 -22.54 0.89 -3.63
N ARG A 53 -22.44 -0.44 -3.79
CA ARG A 53 -22.49 -1.37 -2.63
C ARG A 53 -21.33 -1.12 -1.67
N GLY A 54 -20.13 -0.89 -2.21
CA GLY A 54 -18.96 -0.51 -1.42
C GLY A 54 -19.15 0.79 -0.67
N ARG A 55 -19.69 1.82 -1.34
CA ARG A 55 -20.01 3.11 -0.74
C ARG A 55 -20.97 2.94 0.45
N ARG A 56 -22.07 2.22 0.27
CA ARG A 56 -23.04 1.92 1.35
C ARG A 56 -22.43 1.14 2.49
N PHE A 57 -21.55 0.19 2.19
CA PHE A 57 -20.80 -0.54 3.22
C PHE A 57 -19.92 0.41 4.03
N VAL A 58 -19.22 1.33 3.38
CA VAL A 58 -18.40 2.34 4.05
C VAL A 58 -19.25 3.30 4.88
N GLU A 59 -20.40 3.76 4.39
CA GLU A 59 -21.32 4.59 5.16
C GLU A 59 -21.83 3.89 6.42
N SER A 60 -22.24 2.62 6.28
CA SER A 60 -22.79 1.83 7.39
C SER A 60 -21.74 1.47 8.44
N ASN A 61 -20.47 1.36 8.03
CA ASN A 61 -19.35 0.93 8.87
C ASN A 61 -18.26 2.01 9.00
N PHE A 62 -18.66 3.29 8.87
CA PHE A 62 -17.76 4.42 8.68
C PHE A 62 -16.62 4.46 9.68
N PHE A 63 -16.92 4.32 10.98
CA PHE A 63 -15.90 4.41 12.03
C PHE A 63 -14.88 3.27 11.93
N VAL A 64 -15.33 2.03 11.65
CA VAL A 64 -14.44 0.87 11.52
C VAL A 64 -13.53 1.04 10.29
N VAL A 65 -14.11 1.40 9.15
CA VAL A 65 -13.35 1.64 7.91
C VAL A 65 -12.35 2.79 8.08
N LEU A 66 -12.75 3.88 8.73
CA LEU A 66 -11.88 5.03 9.03
C LEU A 66 -10.69 4.62 9.89
N MET A 67 -10.94 3.92 11.00
CA MET A 67 -9.89 3.46 11.92
C MET A 67 -8.95 2.47 11.26
N LEU A 68 -9.47 1.54 10.46
CA LEU A 68 -8.65 0.59 9.71
C LEU A 68 -7.77 1.30 8.69
N ASN A 69 -8.29 2.24 7.90
CA ASN A 69 -7.47 2.99 6.94
C ASN A 69 -6.39 3.82 7.65
N PHE A 70 -6.68 4.37 8.83
CA PHE A 70 -5.66 5.02 9.65
C PHE A 70 -4.56 4.05 10.09
N VAL A 71 -4.92 2.90 10.69
CA VAL A 71 -3.95 1.87 11.12
C VAL A 71 -3.15 1.30 9.95
N ASN A 72 -3.82 0.97 8.85
CA ASN A 72 -3.21 0.41 7.64
C ASN A 72 -2.22 1.38 6.99
N THR A 73 -2.45 2.69 7.10
CA THR A 73 -1.49 3.71 6.64
C THR A 73 -0.15 3.62 7.40
N PHE A 74 -0.16 3.24 8.68
CA PHE A 74 1.08 3.01 9.44
C PHE A 74 1.83 1.76 9.00
N MET A 75 1.13 0.74 8.47
CA MET A 75 1.81 -0.42 7.87
C MET A 75 2.68 -0.01 6.67
N GLY A 76 2.32 1.09 5.99
CA GLY A 76 3.15 1.79 5.01
C GLY A 76 4.59 2.06 5.49
N LEU A 77 4.79 2.30 6.79
CA LEU A 77 6.11 2.58 7.37
C LEU A 77 7.04 1.35 7.41
N ALA A 78 6.51 0.14 7.21
CA ALA A 78 7.34 -1.05 7.01
C ALA A 78 8.05 -1.03 5.64
N ASN A 79 7.55 -0.25 4.68
CA ASN A 79 8.19 -0.03 3.39
C ASN A 79 9.17 1.15 3.48
N LYS A 80 10.45 0.88 3.24
CA LYS A 80 11.53 1.87 3.37
C LYS A 80 11.30 3.14 2.51
N PRO A 81 10.97 3.05 1.20
CA PRO A 81 10.61 4.22 0.42
C PRO A 81 9.54 5.13 1.05
N ILE A 82 8.43 4.52 1.50
CA ILE A 82 7.34 5.25 2.15
C ILE A 82 7.80 5.86 3.49
N ALA A 83 8.58 5.12 4.26
CA ALA A 83 9.12 5.58 5.54
C ALA A 83 10.06 6.76 5.36
N VAL A 84 11.03 6.69 4.44
CA VAL A 84 11.99 7.77 4.16
C VAL A 84 11.27 9.04 3.76
N LEU A 85 10.33 8.97 2.80
CA LEU A 85 9.52 10.11 2.41
C LEU A 85 8.72 10.67 3.59
N SER A 86 8.13 9.78 4.39
CA SER A 86 7.37 10.16 5.57
C SER A 86 8.22 10.97 6.55
N PHE A 87 9.40 10.45 6.89
CA PHE A 87 10.33 11.09 7.80
C PHE A 87 10.94 12.36 7.22
N GLU A 88 11.23 12.42 5.92
CA GLU A 88 11.73 13.63 5.26
C GLU A 88 10.70 14.77 5.32
N VAL A 89 9.43 14.47 5.08
CA VAL A 89 8.34 15.43 5.23
C VAL A 89 8.21 15.85 6.71
N PHE A 90 8.41 14.95 7.66
CA PHE A 90 8.37 15.27 9.09
C PHE A 90 9.53 16.18 9.53
N THR A 91 10.74 15.93 9.04
CA THR A 91 11.92 16.70 9.41
C THR A 91 11.93 18.08 8.75
N LYS A 92 11.59 18.18 7.46
CA LYS A 92 11.52 19.46 6.74
C LYS A 92 10.33 20.31 7.14
N GLY A 93 9.21 19.70 7.52
CA GLY A 93 7.99 20.42 7.92
C GLY A 93 8.02 20.99 9.35
N GLY A 94 8.92 20.53 10.22
CA GLY A 94 8.98 20.95 11.63
C GLY A 94 7.94 20.26 12.54
N ARG A 95 7.99 20.59 13.85
CA ARG A 95 7.07 20.03 14.87
C ARG A 95 5.62 20.45 14.56
N GLY A 96 4.73 19.47 14.39
CA GLY A 96 3.29 19.69 14.17
C GLY A 96 2.78 19.30 12.77
N CYS A 97 3.66 19.05 11.80
CA CYS A 97 3.26 18.73 10.42
C CYS A 97 2.93 17.25 10.17
N VAL A 98 3.20 16.38 11.15
CA VAL A 98 2.97 14.93 11.06
C VAL A 98 1.47 14.58 11.14
N GLY A 99 0.78 15.07 12.16
CA GLY A 99 -0.64 14.78 12.38
C GLY A 99 -1.54 15.20 11.20
N PRO A 100 -1.48 16.47 10.76
CA PRO A 100 -2.26 16.95 9.63
C PRO A 100 -2.03 16.18 8.33
N ARG A 101 -0.82 15.66 8.10
CA ARG A 101 -0.53 14.82 6.93
C ARG A 101 -1.37 13.54 6.95
N TYR A 102 -1.33 12.79 8.05
CA TYR A 102 -2.08 11.52 8.14
C TYR A 102 -3.59 11.74 8.15
N VAL A 103 -4.06 12.81 8.81
CA VAL A 103 -5.48 13.22 8.72
C VAL A 103 -5.86 13.55 7.28
N SER A 104 -5.00 14.27 6.54
CA SER A 104 -5.22 14.57 5.13
C SER A 104 -5.26 13.31 4.26
N THR A 105 -4.36 12.34 4.48
CA THR A 105 -4.37 11.06 3.78
C THR A 105 -5.68 10.31 3.99
N VAL A 106 -6.10 10.12 5.25
CA VAL A 106 -7.35 9.41 5.55
C VAL A 106 -8.56 10.17 5.03
N LYS A 107 -8.58 11.51 5.13
CA LYS A 107 -9.63 12.34 4.52
C LYS A 107 -9.71 12.13 3.01
N SER A 108 -8.57 12.04 2.34
CA SER A 108 -8.51 11.76 0.90
C SER A 108 -9.12 10.38 0.60
N MET A 109 -8.70 9.33 1.30
CA MET A 109 -9.27 7.98 1.13
C MET A 109 -10.78 7.95 1.35
N MET A 110 -11.28 8.59 2.41
CA MET A 110 -12.71 8.64 2.69
C MET A 110 -13.49 9.40 1.61
N SER A 111 -12.92 10.47 1.03
CA SER A 111 -13.54 11.17 -0.10
C SER A 111 -13.65 10.31 -1.35
N TRP A 112 -12.72 9.37 -1.55
CA TRP A 112 -12.78 8.41 -2.66
C TRP A 112 -13.94 7.44 -2.46
N PHE A 113 -14.07 6.87 -1.26
CA PHE A 113 -15.10 5.87 -0.96
C PHE A 113 -16.51 6.44 -0.92
N LEU A 114 -16.64 7.71 -0.50
CA LEU A 114 -17.93 8.37 -0.35
C LEU A 114 -18.34 9.18 -1.58
N SER A 115 -17.58 9.06 -2.68
CA SER A 115 -17.92 9.77 -3.92
C SER A 115 -19.23 9.23 -4.51
N GLU A 116 -20.15 10.14 -4.85
CA GLU A 116 -21.43 9.81 -5.47
C GLU A 116 -21.33 9.64 -6.99
N LYS A 117 -20.26 10.17 -7.59
CA LYS A 117 -20.00 10.17 -9.02
C LYS A 117 -18.65 9.54 -9.32
N TYR A 118 -18.48 9.14 -10.58
CA TYR A 118 -17.33 8.38 -11.06
C TYR A 118 -16.81 8.91 -12.41
N ASP A 119 -17.05 10.19 -12.67
CA ASP A 119 -16.65 10.97 -13.85
C ASP A 119 -15.53 11.97 -13.52
N GLU A 120 -15.13 12.81 -14.48
CA GLU A 120 -14.08 13.83 -14.30
C GLU A 120 -14.43 14.91 -13.25
N ASP A 121 -15.71 15.13 -12.99
CA ASP A 121 -16.20 16.12 -12.02
C ASP A 121 -16.37 15.52 -10.61
N SER A 122 -16.10 14.22 -10.45
CA SER A 122 -16.26 13.52 -9.19
C SER A 122 -15.22 13.92 -8.13
N ASP A 123 -15.62 13.79 -6.86
CA ASP A 123 -14.72 14.03 -5.73
C ASP A 123 -13.52 13.07 -5.73
N ILE A 124 -13.75 11.80 -6.08
CA ILE A 124 -12.68 10.81 -6.21
C ILE A 124 -11.67 11.22 -7.29
N PHE A 125 -12.12 11.66 -8.47
CA PHE A 125 -11.22 12.08 -9.53
C PHE A 125 -10.38 13.28 -9.10
N ARG A 126 -11.00 14.33 -8.56
CA ARG A 126 -10.31 15.55 -8.09
C ARG A 126 -9.28 15.24 -7.02
N GLU A 127 -9.63 14.41 -6.04
CA GLU A 127 -8.74 14.08 -4.93
C GLU A 127 -7.60 13.14 -5.36
N VAL A 128 -7.88 12.14 -6.20
CA VAL A 128 -6.82 11.29 -6.75
C VAL A 128 -5.88 12.12 -7.63
N GLU A 129 -6.40 13.01 -8.49
CA GLU A 129 -5.57 13.87 -9.34
C GLU A 129 -4.64 14.76 -8.50
N ARG A 130 -5.16 15.34 -7.40
CA ARG A 130 -4.36 16.09 -6.42
C ARG A 130 -3.26 15.22 -5.80
N VAL A 131 -3.58 14.00 -5.38
CA VAL A 131 -2.60 13.07 -4.80
C VAL A 131 -1.52 12.69 -5.82
N ARG A 132 -1.88 12.44 -7.09
CA ARG A 132 -0.92 12.17 -8.17
C ARG A 132 0.04 13.33 -8.41
N LYS A 133 -0.47 14.57 -8.37
CA LYS A 133 0.36 15.79 -8.47
C LYS A 133 1.36 15.87 -7.31
N LEU A 134 0.92 15.55 -6.08
CA LEU A 134 1.82 15.47 -4.92
C LEU A 134 2.86 14.36 -5.07
N HIS A 135 2.44 13.16 -5.46
CA HIS A 135 3.37 12.05 -5.70
C HIS A 135 4.43 12.43 -6.74
N ARG A 136 4.06 13.10 -7.85
CA ARG A 136 5.04 13.60 -8.85
C ARG A 136 5.99 14.65 -8.27
N LEU A 137 5.48 15.56 -7.45
CA LEU A 137 6.30 16.58 -6.80
C LEU A 137 7.37 15.97 -5.89
N TYR A 138 7.02 14.89 -5.18
CA TYR A 138 7.91 14.18 -4.26
C TYR A 138 8.71 13.05 -4.93
N ALA A 139 8.33 12.57 -6.11
CA ALA A 139 9.02 11.53 -6.87
C ALA A 139 10.36 11.96 -7.46
N ARG A 140 10.84 13.17 -7.17
CA ARG A 140 12.18 13.63 -7.59
C ARG A 140 13.20 12.58 -7.15
N PRO A 141 14.17 12.22 -8.02
CA PRO A 141 15.21 11.29 -7.63
C PRO A 141 15.83 11.84 -6.34
N ALA A 142 15.72 11.06 -5.27
CA ALA A 142 16.45 11.38 -4.06
C ALA A 142 17.91 11.47 -4.51
N THR A 143 18.49 12.67 -4.51
CA THR A 143 19.94 12.77 -4.39
C THR A 143 20.26 11.90 -3.19
N LEU A 144 20.95 10.78 -3.42
CA LEU A 144 21.40 9.88 -2.36
C LEU A 144 21.92 10.79 -1.25
N PRO A 145 21.37 10.72 -0.02
CA PRO A 145 21.95 11.47 1.07
C PRO A 145 23.43 11.07 1.11
N GLU A 146 24.33 12.03 0.98
CA GLU A 146 25.72 11.78 1.35
C GLU A 146 25.70 11.31 2.81
N VAL A 147 26.31 10.14 3.02
CA VAL A 147 26.45 9.49 4.32
C VAL A 147 27.19 10.42 5.27
N PRO A 148 26.98 10.26 6.60
CA PRO A 148 25.86 10.85 7.36
C PRO A 148 25.91 12.38 7.27
N HIS A 149 24.95 13.10 7.88
CA HIS A 149 25.14 14.55 8.10
C HIS A 149 26.54 14.76 8.72
N PRO A 150 27.46 15.50 8.08
CA PRO A 150 28.77 15.72 8.66
C PRO A 150 28.55 16.34 10.04
N GLY A 151 28.92 15.62 11.10
CA GLY A 151 28.63 15.96 12.50
C GLY A 151 27.59 15.10 13.24
N LEU A 152 27.07 14.00 12.67
CA LEU A 152 26.25 13.05 13.43
C LEU A 152 27.13 12.24 14.41
N GLU A 153 27.37 12.80 15.60
CA GLU A 153 27.96 12.06 16.72
C GLU A 153 26.92 11.11 17.30
N LEU A 154 27.13 9.81 17.13
CA LEU A 154 26.35 8.81 17.85
C LEU A 154 26.79 8.88 19.32
N GLY A 155 25.87 9.13 20.25
CA GLY A 155 26.22 9.08 21.68
C GLY A 155 26.82 7.70 22.03
N GLU A 156 27.70 7.63 23.05
CA GLU A 156 28.47 6.42 23.41
C GLU A 156 27.61 5.12 23.44
N GLY A 157 26.35 5.19 23.87
CA GLY A 157 25.44 4.03 23.89
C GLY A 157 24.97 3.56 22.50
N TYR A 158 24.90 4.44 21.51
CA TYR A 158 24.50 4.13 20.13
C TYR A 158 25.66 3.62 19.28
N GLU A 159 26.91 3.94 19.62
CA GLU A 159 28.08 3.41 18.90
C GLU A 159 28.18 1.89 19.06
N GLU A 160 28.05 1.41 20.31
CA GLU A 160 28.07 -0.01 20.61
C GLU A 160 26.88 -0.73 19.97
N PHE A 161 25.68 -0.14 20.03
CA PHE A 161 24.50 -0.67 19.34
C PHE A 161 24.72 -0.77 17.83
N ALA A 162 25.21 0.29 17.19
CA ALA A 162 25.49 0.30 15.75
C ALA A 162 26.59 -0.70 15.38
N ARG A 163 27.60 -0.90 16.23
CA ARG A 163 28.65 -1.90 16.05
C ARG A 163 28.09 -3.33 16.09
N VAL A 164 27.25 -3.64 17.08
CA VAL A 164 26.60 -4.95 17.21
C VAL A 164 25.69 -5.23 16.02
N VAL A 165 24.83 -4.26 15.65
CA VAL A 165 23.94 -4.38 14.48
C VAL A 165 24.74 -4.64 13.21
N ARG A 166 25.82 -3.89 12.95
CA ARG A 166 26.68 -4.11 11.78
C ARG A 166 27.29 -5.51 11.75
N LYS A 167 27.84 -5.97 12.87
CA LYS A 167 28.42 -7.32 13.00
C LYS A 167 27.40 -8.42 12.70
N ASP A 168 26.14 -8.23 13.05
CA ASP A 168 25.09 -9.20 12.74
C ASP A 168 24.62 -9.11 11.29
N LEU A 169 24.52 -7.91 10.73
CA LEU A 169 24.21 -7.69 9.31
C LEU A 169 25.28 -8.28 8.38
N ASP A 170 26.57 -8.25 8.76
CA ASP A 170 27.66 -8.84 7.98
C ASP A 170 27.53 -10.35 7.76
N LYS A 171 26.74 -11.03 8.61
CA LYS A 171 26.47 -12.49 8.51
C LYS A 171 25.28 -12.80 7.60
N ILE A 172 24.49 -11.79 7.23
CA ILE A 172 23.28 -11.97 6.43
C ILE A 172 23.65 -11.88 4.95
N ASP A 173 23.26 -12.89 4.16
CA ASP A 173 23.38 -12.80 2.72
C ASP A 173 22.41 -11.74 2.18
N THR A 174 22.97 -10.60 1.76
CA THR A 174 22.22 -9.47 1.18
C THR A 174 22.10 -9.57 -0.35
N SER A 175 22.49 -10.70 -0.97
CA SER A 175 22.35 -10.92 -2.41
C SER A 175 20.90 -10.77 -2.88
N LEU A 176 19.95 -11.23 -2.07
CA LEU A 176 18.50 -11.13 -2.30
C LEU A 176 17.90 -9.80 -1.86
N CYS A 177 18.65 -8.96 -1.15
CA CYS A 177 18.17 -7.67 -0.66
C CYS A 177 17.95 -6.72 -1.86
N PRO A 178 16.72 -6.22 -2.09
CA PRO A 178 16.44 -5.27 -3.16
C PRO A 178 17.34 -4.03 -3.08
N THR A 179 17.77 -3.49 -4.21
CA THR A 179 18.65 -2.31 -4.27
C THR A 179 18.09 -1.11 -3.50
N SER A 180 16.76 -0.96 -3.48
CA SER A 180 16.05 0.07 -2.69
C SER A 180 16.30 -0.03 -1.19
N LEU A 181 16.68 -1.20 -0.67
CA LEU A 181 17.01 -1.41 0.74
C LEU A 181 18.51 -1.25 1.04
N LYS A 182 19.39 -1.29 0.02
CA LYS A 182 20.85 -1.21 0.17
C LYS A 182 21.40 0.20 0.42
N GLY A 183 20.68 1.26 0.02
CA GLY A 183 21.06 2.66 0.23
C GLY A 183 20.06 3.45 1.09
N CYS A 184 20.44 4.60 1.66
CA CYS A 184 19.55 5.41 2.51
C CYS A 184 18.32 5.97 1.77
N GLY A 185 18.46 6.31 0.48
CA GLY A 185 17.37 6.73 -0.38
C GLY A 185 17.03 5.64 -1.40
N PRO A 186 15.74 5.31 -1.61
CA PRO A 186 15.36 4.46 -2.73
C PRO A 186 15.60 5.20 -4.06
N PRO A 187 15.99 4.50 -5.14
CA PRO A 187 16.26 5.13 -6.43
C PRO A 187 14.99 5.64 -7.13
N LEU A 188 13.83 5.10 -6.77
CA LEU A 188 12.52 5.48 -7.28
C LEU A 188 11.53 5.50 -6.11
N LEU A 189 10.70 6.53 -6.05
CA LEU A 189 9.58 6.65 -5.13
C LEU A 189 8.27 6.48 -5.89
N PHE A 190 7.24 6.00 -5.20
CA PHE A 190 5.93 5.72 -5.76
C PHE A 190 5.99 4.69 -6.90
N THR A 191 6.74 3.62 -6.69
CA THR A 191 6.81 2.48 -7.62
C THR A 191 5.48 1.73 -7.69
N GLN A 192 5.31 0.89 -8.72
CA GLN A 192 4.17 -0.05 -8.79
C GLN A 192 4.10 -0.92 -7.53
N PHE A 193 5.24 -1.29 -6.94
CA PHE A 193 5.29 -2.05 -5.69
C PHE A 193 4.71 -1.27 -4.51
N GLU A 194 5.10 0.00 -4.32
CA GLU A 194 4.58 0.81 -3.22
C GLU A 194 3.08 1.06 -3.34
N LEU A 195 2.57 1.30 -4.55
CA LEU A 195 1.14 1.43 -4.76
C LEU A 195 0.40 0.12 -4.49
N ALA A 196 0.90 -1.01 -5.00
CA ALA A 196 0.33 -2.33 -4.72
C ALA A 196 0.35 -2.64 -3.22
N PHE A 197 1.41 -2.27 -2.52
CA PHE A 197 1.55 -2.47 -1.08
C PHE A 197 0.54 -1.65 -0.28
N VAL A 198 0.29 -0.39 -0.65
CA VAL A 198 -0.74 0.43 0.01
C VAL A 198 -2.15 -0.11 -0.27
N VAL A 199 -2.45 -0.54 -1.50
CA VAL A 199 -3.74 -1.17 -1.83
C VAL A 199 -3.93 -2.47 -1.03
N TYR A 200 -2.90 -3.33 -1.00
CA TYR A 200 -2.86 -4.52 -0.15
C TYR A 200 -3.15 -4.16 1.31
N ALA A 201 -2.42 -3.18 1.84
CA ALA A 201 -2.53 -2.72 3.22
C ALA A 201 -3.95 -2.26 3.57
N SER A 202 -4.64 -1.63 2.64
CA SER A 202 -5.99 -1.13 2.90
C SER A 202 -7.10 -2.18 2.75
N VAL A 203 -6.81 -3.28 2.03
CA VAL A 203 -7.78 -4.36 1.77
C VAL A 203 -7.64 -5.53 2.76
N TYR A 204 -6.41 -5.90 3.14
CA TYR A 204 -6.17 -7.18 3.83
C TYR A 204 -6.92 -7.33 5.15
N SER A 205 -7.06 -6.27 5.94
CA SER A 205 -7.63 -6.35 7.29
C SER A 205 -9.10 -6.74 7.24
N LEU A 206 -9.86 -6.12 6.33
CA LEU A 206 -11.27 -6.46 6.12
C LEU A 206 -11.44 -7.79 5.40
N PHE A 207 -10.55 -8.11 4.45
CA PHE A 207 -10.62 -9.36 3.70
C PHE A 207 -10.29 -10.60 4.56
N LEU A 208 -9.31 -10.51 5.46
CA LEU A 208 -8.84 -11.62 6.27
C LEU A 208 -9.52 -11.74 7.64
N PHE A 209 -9.89 -10.62 8.26
CA PHE A 209 -10.23 -10.57 9.70
C PHE A 209 -11.58 -9.93 9.99
N LEU A 210 -12.52 -9.97 9.03
CA LEU A 210 -13.83 -9.35 9.13
C LEU A 210 -14.56 -9.61 10.47
N GLU A 211 -14.68 -10.87 10.87
CA GLU A 211 -15.36 -11.26 12.12
C GLU A 211 -14.63 -10.72 13.36
N LYS A 212 -13.29 -10.73 13.34
CA LYS A 212 -12.46 -10.18 14.44
C LYS A 212 -12.61 -8.66 14.57
N LEU A 213 -13.08 -7.99 13.52
CA LEU A 213 -13.38 -6.57 13.50
C LEU A 213 -14.81 -6.26 13.97
N GLY A 214 -15.57 -7.28 14.41
CA GLY A 214 -16.94 -7.13 14.89
C GLY A 214 -17.94 -6.87 13.77
N LEU A 215 -17.56 -7.15 12.52
CA LEU A 215 -18.43 -7.03 11.36
C LEU A 215 -19.07 -8.38 11.08
N SER A 216 -20.40 -8.39 11.01
CA SER A 216 -21.19 -9.56 10.64
C SER A 216 -21.27 -9.67 9.12
N GLY A 217 -20.71 -10.73 8.55
CA GLY A 217 -20.80 -11.07 7.13
C GLY A 217 -19.85 -12.20 6.81
N ASP A 218 -20.11 -12.96 5.76
CA ASP A 218 -19.05 -13.68 5.07
C ASP A 218 -18.18 -12.67 4.30
N SER A 219 -16.91 -13.00 4.04
CA SER A 219 -16.05 -12.20 3.16
C SER A 219 -16.62 -12.04 1.74
N GLU A 220 -17.67 -12.80 1.42
CA GLU A 220 -18.42 -12.78 0.16
C GLU A 220 -19.62 -11.82 0.17
N THR A 221 -19.91 -11.10 1.27
CA THR A 221 -20.97 -10.08 1.25
C THR A 221 -20.70 -9.03 0.16
N ASP A 222 -21.75 -8.68 -0.57
CA ASP A 222 -21.76 -7.68 -1.65
C ASP A 222 -21.08 -6.35 -1.25
N GLY A 223 -21.14 -5.98 0.03
CA GLY A 223 -20.54 -4.76 0.57
C GLY A 223 -19.00 -4.78 0.64
N ILE A 224 -18.41 -5.89 1.07
CA ILE A 224 -16.95 -6.03 1.16
C ILE A 224 -16.35 -6.13 -0.24
N SER A 225 -16.97 -6.93 -1.11
CA SER A 225 -16.58 -6.98 -2.52
C SER A 225 -16.64 -5.59 -3.16
N GLY A 226 -17.64 -4.79 -2.79
CA GLY A 226 -17.74 -3.37 -3.13
C GLY A 226 -16.58 -2.52 -2.60
N TYR A 227 -16.23 -2.65 -1.32
CA TYR A 227 -15.09 -1.94 -0.74
C TYR A 227 -13.75 -2.29 -1.40
N ILE A 228 -13.53 -3.58 -1.68
CA ILE A 228 -12.35 -4.06 -2.40
C ILE A 228 -12.33 -3.48 -3.82
N HIS A 229 -13.47 -3.44 -4.50
CA HIS A 229 -13.60 -2.83 -5.82
C HIS A 229 -13.26 -1.34 -5.79
N LEU A 230 -13.71 -0.57 -4.80
CA LEU A 230 -13.34 0.84 -4.64
C LEU A 230 -11.83 1.02 -4.50
N TRP A 231 -11.14 0.14 -3.77
CA TRP A 231 -9.69 0.14 -3.69
C TRP A 231 -8.99 -0.25 -4.99
N ALA A 232 -9.55 -1.22 -5.72
CA ALA A 232 -9.03 -1.58 -7.05
C ALA A 232 -9.10 -0.37 -8.00
N VAL A 233 -10.25 0.32 -8.04
CA VAL A 233 -10.47 1.54 -8.83
C VAL A 233 -9.49 2.63 -8.41
N ALA A 234 -9.42 2.95 -7.11
CA ALA A 234 -8.50 3.97 -6.60
C ALA A 234 -7.04 3.65 -6.94
N GLY A 235 -6.62 2.40 -6.81
CA GLY A 235 -5.29 1.95 -7.22
C GLY A 235 -5.02 2.22 -8.70
N ARG A 236 -5.95 1.84 -9.58
CA ARG A 236 -5.85 2.09 -11.02
C ARG A 236 -5.76 3.58 -11.34
N MET A 237 -6.60 4.42 -10.71
CA MET A 237 -6.56 5.87 -10.88
C MET A 237 -5.24 6.47 -10.39
N LEU A 238 -4.67 5.93 -9.31
CA LEU A 238 -3.35 6.28 -8.77
C LEU A 238 -2.19 5.78 -9.66
N GLY A 239 -2.45 5.07 -10.75
CA GLY A 239 -1.45 4.64 -11.73
C GLY A 239 -0.96 3.20 -11.56
N LEU A 240 -1.56 2.44 -10.63
CA LEU A 240 -1.30 1.02 -10.48
C LEU A 240 -1.77 0.27 -11.74
N LYS A 241 -0.88 -0.54 -12.31
CA LYS A 241 -1.23 -1.43 -13.41
C LYS A 241 -2.07 -2.60 -12.88
N ASP A 242 -3.03 -3.04 -13.69
CA ASP A 242 -3.97 -4.10 -13.31
C ASP A 242 -3.26 -5.40 -12.93
N GLU A 243 -2.13 -5.71 -13.56
CA GLU A 243 -1.29 -6.88 -13.25
C GLU A 243 -0.64 -6.85 -11.85
N PHE A 244 -0.51 -5.66 -11.25
CA PHE A 244 -0.02 -5.46 -9.89
C PHE A 244 -1.15 -5.10 -8.90
N ASN A 245 -2.38 -4.98 -9.37
CA ASN A 245 -3.53 -4.56 -8.56
C ASN A 245 -4.14 -5.75 -7.83
N VAL A 246 -3.62 -6.03 -6.64
CA VAL A 246 -4.02 -7.16 -5.78
C VAL A 246 -5.52 -7.16 -5.41
N ALA A 247 -6.18 -6.00 -5.46
CA ALA A 247 -7.60 -5.88 -5.17
C ALA A 247 -8.50 -6.39 -6.32
N LEU A 248 -7.98 -6.57 -7.54
CA LEU A 248 -8.74 -7.16 -8.64
C LEU A 248 -8.97 -8.66 -8.46
N ASN A 249 -8.04 -9.35 -7.82
CA ASN A 249 -8.10 -10.80 -7.61
C ASN A 249 -7.58 -11.11 -6.18
N PRO A 250 -8.35 -10.75 -5.14
CA PRO A 250 -7.92 -10.98 -3.77
C PRO A 250 -7.78 -12.49 -3.50
N ASP A 251 -6.63 -12.89 -2.98
CA ASP A 251 -6.28 -14.30 -2.72
C ASP A 251 -5.94 -14.44 -1.23
N ARG A 252 -6.73 -15.24 -0.51
CA ARG A 252 -6.64 -15.34 0.95
C ARG A 252 -5.31 -15.90 1.42
N GLU A 253 -4.81 -16.94 0.75
CA GLU A 253 -3.55 -17.59 1.08
C GLU A 253 -2.38 -16.63 0.82
N PHE A 254 -2.42 -15.96 -0.33
CA PHE A 254 -1.44 -14.95 -0.70
C PHE A 254 -1.36 -13.82 0.33
N TYR A 255 -2.51 -13.26 0.72
CA TYR A 255 -2.59 -12.18 1.69
C TYR A 255 -2.08 -12.62 3.08
N LEU A 256 -2.43 -13.83 3.52
CA LEU A 256 -1.92 -14.38 4.78
C LEU A 256 -0.40 -14.58 4.77
N LYS A 257 0.15 -15.07 3.65
CA LYS A 257 1.59 -15.28 3.52
C LYS A 257 2.36 -13.96 3.60
N ILE A 258 1.86 -12.90 2.99
CA ILE A 258 2.43 -11.55 3.14
C ILE A 258 2.43 -11.11 4.62
N MET A 259 1.31 -11.27 5.34
CA MET A 259 1.24 -10.94 6.76
C MET A 259 2.26 -11.71 7.60
N GLN A 260 2.43 -13.01 7.34
CA GLN A 260 3.40 -13.85 8.03
C GLN A 260 4.84 -13.36 7.80
N HIS A 261 5.18 -13.00 6.56
CA HIS A 261 6.49 -12.44 6.22
C HIS A 261 6.74 -11.04 6.81
N LEU A 262 5.68 -10.26 7.05
CA LEU A 262 5.77 -8.97 7.75
C LEU A 262 5.89 -9.12 9.28
N GLY A 263 6.00 -10.34 9.81
CA GLY A 263 6.21 -10.60 11.24
C GLY A 263 4.92 -10.67 12.07
N PHE A 264 3.75 -10.70 11.42
CA PHE A 264 2.45 -10.83 12.08
C PHE A 264 1.99 -12.30 12.21
N GLY A 265 2.94 -13.25 12.23
CA GLY A 265 2.66 -14.70 12.21
C GLY A 265 1.88 -15.26 13.41
N THR A 266 1.60 -14.46 14.45
CA THR A 266 0.78 -14.86 15.59
C THR A 266 -0.73 -14.74 15.33
N PHE A 267 -1.16 -14.10 14.24
CA PHE A 267 -2.57 -14.10 13.84
C PHE A 267 -2.89 -15.40 13.09
N THR A 268 -3.21 -16.45 13.85
CA THR A 268 -3.85 -17.63 13.27
C THR A 268 -5.25 -17.26 12.77
N VAL A 269 -5.54 -17.72 11.56
CA VAL A 269 -6.92 -17.78 11.05
C VAL A 269 -7.62 -18.86 11.86
N ALA A 270 -8.76 -18.52 12.47
CA ALA A 270 -9.68 -19.51 13.02
C ALA A 270 -10.54 -20.06 11.88
#